data_AF-A0A8T3NEL7-F1
#
_entry.id   AF-A0A8T3NEL7-F1
#
_cell.length_a   1.000
_cell.length_b   1.000
_cell.length_c   1.000
_cell.angle_alpha   90.00
_cell.angle_beta   90.00
_cell.angle_gamma   90.00
#
_symmetry.space_group_name_H-M   'P 1'
#
loop_
_entity.id
_entity.type
_entity.pdbx_description
1 polymer ?
#
loop_
_entity_poly.entity_id
_entity_poly.type
_entity_poly.pdbx_seq_one_letter_code
_entity_poly.pdbx_strand_id
1 'polypeptide(L)'
;MQPRLDLVDYHIHTARCGHASGEMAAYVERAVRVGLPEMGFSDHIFLYWLPPEERDPELAMAEDQFDGYVEEVFRLRREHPEIAIRLSVEADFIPGHEATLRSILDRYPWDYVLGSVHFVDAWGMDDSRYIATYDEWDIDELYERYFDL
;
A
#
# COMPACT_ATOMS: atom_id res chain seq x y z
N MET A 1 -21.53 8.00 -27.52
CA MET A 1 -20.43 8.37 -26.60
C MET A 1 -20.70 7.61 -25.32
N GLN A 2 -19.85 6.65 -24.92
CA GLN A 2 -20.00 6.00 -23.62
C GLN A 2 -19.83 7.07 -22.52
N PRO A 3 -20.62 7.04 -21.44
CA PRO A 3 -20.47 7.99 -20.35
C PRO A 3 -19.04 7.89 -19.82
N ARG A 4 -18.35 9.02 -19.72
CA ARG A 4 -17.05 9.13 -19.05
C ARG A 4 -17.32 8.80 -17.59
N LEU A 5 -16.74 7.71 -17.11
CA LEU A 5 -16.79 7.37 -15.69
C LEU A 5 -15.88 8.37 -14.97
N ASP A 6 -16.44 9.19 -14.08
CA ASP A 6 -15.66 10.02 -13.15
C ASP A 6 -15.11 9.18 -11.97
N LEU A 7 -14.92 7.87 -12.21
CA LEU A 7 -14.44 6.92 -11.22
C LEU A 7 -12.92 6.95 -11.18
N VAL A 8 -12.35 6.91 -9.98
CA VAL A 8 -10.90 6.83 -9.75
C VAL A 8 -10.55 5.55 -9.00
N ASP A 9 -9.29 5.12 -9.09
CA ASP A 9 -8.77 4.00 -8.31
C ASP A 9 -7.48 4.43 -7.60
N TYR A 10 -7.54 4.54 -6.28
CA TYR A 10 -6.45 5.01 -5.42
C TYR A 10 -5.88 3.90 -4.52
N HIS A 11 -6.28 2.64 -4.72
CA HIS A 11 -5.77 1.53 -3.91
C HIS A 11 -5.17 0.46 -4.81
N ILE A 12 -4.03 0.80 -5.44
CA ILE A 12 -3.36 -0.06 -6.41
C ILE A 12 -1.97 -0.44 -5.90
N HIS A 13 -1.76 -1.74 -5.73
CA HIS A 13 -0.47 -2.33 -5.37
C HIS A 13 0.43 -2.57 -6.58
N THR A 14 1.69 -2.91 -6.32
CA THR A 14 2.65 -3.28 -7.36
C THR A 14 3.28 -4.63 -7.04
N ALA A 15 3.95 -5.25 -8.02
CA ALA A 15 4.67 -6.50 -7.80
C ALA A 15 5.74 -6.41 -6.68
N ARG A 16 6.10 -5.20 -6.21
CA ARG A 16 7.04 -5.02 -5.11
C ARG A 16 6.49 -5.49 -3.76
N CYS A 17 5.18 -5.52 -3.53
CA CYS A 17 4.64 -6.03 -2.27
C CYS A 17 4.76 -7.53 -2.07
N GLY A 18 5.18 -8.28 -3.09
CA GLY A 18 5.35 -9.74 -3.02
C GLY A 18 4.07 -10.55 -3.22
N HIS A 19 2.89 -9.93 -3.15
CA HIS A 19 1.60 -10.61 -3.34
C HIS A 19 0.70 -9.99 -4.43
N ALA A 20 1.14 -8.94 -5.12
CA ALA A 20 0.55 -8.47 -6.37
C ALA A 20 1.44 -8.85 -7.57
N SER A 21 0.90 -8.72 -8.79
CA SER A 21 1.62 -9.10 -10.00
C SER A 21 1.38 -8.13 -11.16
N GLY A 22 2.26 -8.19 -12.15
CA GLY A 22 2.21 -7.35 -13.34
C GLY A 22 3.06 -6.08 -13.23
N GLU A 23 3.45 -5.57 -14.40
CA GLU A 23 4.20 -4.32 -14.52
C GLU A 23 3.30 -3.12 -14.24
N MET A 24 3.79 -2.11 -13.52
CA MET A 24 3.04 -0.88 -13.23
C MET A 24 2.52 -0.20 -14.50
N ALA A 25 3.31 -0.21 -15.58
CA ALA A 25 2.88 0.30 -16.90
C ALA A 25 1.61 -0.40 -17.42
N ALA A 26 1.45 -1.71 -17.21
CA ALA A 26 0.28 -2.45 -17.65
C ALA A 26 -1.00 -2.03 -16.90
N TYR A 27 -0.87 -1.64 -15.62
CA TYR A 27 -1.97 -1.04 -14.84
C TYR A 27 -2.36 0.31 -15.42
N VAL A 28 -1.38 1.17 -15.73
CA VAL A 28 -1.62 2.48 -16.36
C VAL A 28 -2.30 2.32 -17.71
N GLU A 29 -1.80 1.45 -18.58
CA GLU A 29 -2.43 1.15 -19.87
C GLU A 29 -3.86 0.62 -19.72
N ARG A 30 -4.12 -0.19 -18.67
CA ARG A 30 -5.48 -0.64 -18.37
C ARG A 30 -6.36 0.52 -17.94
N ALA A 31 -5.90 1.39 -17.04
CA ALA A 31 -6.62 2.56 -16.56
C ALA A 31 -7.00 3.49 -17.73
N VAL A 32 -6.06 3.78 -18.63
CA VAL A 32 -6.31 4.56 -19.85
C VAL A 32 -7.37 3.90 -20.75
N ARG A 33 -7.26 2.58 -21.01
CA ARG A 33 -8.21 1.85 -21.87
C ARG A 33 -9.64 1.83 -21.33
N VAL A 34 -9.81 1.75 -20.02
CA VAL A 34 -11.16 1.78 -19.39
C VAL A 34 -11.67 3.20 -19.14
N GLY A 35 -10.84 4.21 -19.41
CA GLY A 35 -11.21 5.61 -19.32
C GLY A 35 -11.19 6.19 -17.91
N LEU A 36 -10.34 5.67 -17.01
CA LEU A 36 -10.12 6.32 -15.71
C LEU A 36 -9.47 7.70 -15.96
N PRO A 37 -9.98 8.77 -15.35
CA PRO A 37 -9.36 10.10 -15.42
C PRO A 37 -8.12 10.20 -14.51
N GLU A 38 -8.07 9.39 -13.45
CA GLU A 38 -7.02 9.42 -12.43
C GLU A 38 -6.86 8.04 -11.76
N MET A 39 -5.63 7.70 -11.38
CA MET A 39 -5.29 6.51 -10.61
C MET A 39 -4.17 6.83 -9.60
N GLY A 40 -3.99 6.01 -8.58
CA GLY A 40 -2.87 6.13 -7.64
C GLY A 40 -2.28 4.78 -7.26
N PHE A 41 -0.95 4.70 -7.32
CA PHE A 41 -0.24 3.58 -6.74
C PHE A 41 -0.06 3.86 -5.25
N SER A 42 -0.50 2.93 -4.42
CA SER A 42 -0.48 3.00 -2.95
C SER A 42 0.03 1.68 -2.39
N ASP A 43 1.20 1.26 -2.85
CA ASP A 43 1.76 -0.03 -2.46
C ASP A 43 2.19 -0.04 -0.98
N HIS A 44 2.34 -1.23 -0.40
CA HIS A 44 2.75 -1.36 1.00
C HIS A 44 4.17 -0.83 1.21
N ILE A 45 4.37 0.05 2.18
CA ILE A 45 5.72 0.40 2.65
C ILE A 45 6.37 -0.80 3.33
N PHE A 46 7.71 -0.87 3.28
CA PHE A 46 8.48 -1.89 4.01
C PHE A 46 8.09 -1.95 5.48
N LEU A 47 8.14 -3.14 6.08
CA LEU A 47 7.77 -3.40 7.48
C LEU A 47 8.73 -2.70 8.47
N TYR A 48 8.59 -1.39 8.59
CA TYR A 48 9.55 -0.46 9.19
C TYR A 48 9.70 -0.61 10.71
N TRP A 49 8.77 -1.33 11.35
CA TRP A 49 8.81 -1.66 12.77
C TRP A 49 9.61 -2.94 13.06
N LEU A 50 10.02 -3.68 12.03
CA LEU A 50 10.83 -4.89 12.14
C LEU A 50 12.27 -4.65 11.68
N PRO A 51 13.25 -5.38 12.26
CA PRO A 51 14.61 -5.41 11.74
C PRO A 51 14.61 -6.02 10.32
N PRO A 52 15.50 -5.59 9.41
CA PRO A 52 15.46 -6.00 8.00
C PRO A 52 15.41 -7.50 7.75
N GLU A 53 16.09 -8.29 8.58
CA GLU A 53 16.14 -9.76 8.51
C GLU A 53 14.84 -10.47 8.88
N GLU A 54 13.91 -9.79 9.55
CA GLU A 54 12.59 -10.32 9.95
C GLU A 54 11.46 -9.84 9.03
N ARG A 55 11.76 -8.98 8.06
CA ARG A 55 10.74 -8.45 7.15
C ARG A 55 10.33 -9.51 6.14
N ASP A 56 9.05 -9.89 6.14
CA ASP A 56 8.49 -10.82 5.15
C ASP A 56 8.40 -10.15 3.76
N PRO A 57 9.16 -10.63 2.75
CA PRO A 57 9.11 -10.07 1.40
C PRO A 57 7.80 -10.35 0.67
N GLU A 58 6.91 -11.21 1.21
CA GLU A 58 5.59 -11.47 0.65
C GLU A 58 4.52 -10.46 1.13
N LEU A 59 4.84 -9.57 2.07
CA LEU A 59 3.89 -8.62 2.65
C LEU A 59 4.09 -7.18 2.20
N ALA A 60 5.31 -6.78 1.84
CA ALA A 60 5.61 -5.41 1.47
C ALA A 60 6.88 -5.30 0.63
N MET A 61 7.05 -4.14 -0.02
CA MET A 61 8.30 -3.85 -0.73
C MET A 61 9.49 -3.82 0.24
N ALA A 62 10.68 -4.14 -0.27
CA ALA A 62 11.90 -3.94 0.48
C ALA A 62 12.28 -2.45 0.56
N GLU A 63 13.02 -2.06 1.61
CA GLU A 63 13.38 -0.66 1.83
C GLU A 63 14.26 -0.09 0.71
N ASP A 64 15.13 -0.91 0.11
CA ASP A 64 15.98 -0.53 -1.01
C ASP A 64 15.23 -0.41 -2.35
N GLN A 65 13.98 -0.88 -2.42
CA GLN A 65 13.10 -0.70 -3.57
C GLN A 65 12.28 0.59 -3.50
N PHE A 66 12.25 1.27 -2.35
CA PHE A 66 11.37 2.41 -2.09
C PHE A 66 11.64 3.59 -3.02
N ASP A 67 12.90 3.96 -3.20
CA ASP A 67 13.29 5.05 -4.10
C ASP A 67 12.91 4.71 -5.55
N GLY A 68 13.16 3.47 -5.97
CA GLY A 68 12.82 2.98 -7.31
C GLY A 68 11.31 2.91 -7.56
N TYR A 69 10.50 2.68 -6.54
CA TYR A 69 9.04 2.78 -6.62
C TYR A 69 8.60 4.22 -6.93
N VAL A 70 9.14 5.19 -6.18
CA VAL A 70 8.81 6.61 -6.37
C VAL A 70 9.25 7.10 -7.75
N GLU A 71 10.47 6.75 -8.17
CA GLU A 71 11.01 7.10 -9.50
C GLU A 71 10.13 6.54 -10.63
N GLU A 72 9.65 5.31 -10.48
CA GLU A 72 8.79 4.63 -11.45
C GLU A 72 7.43 5.32 -11.59
N VAL A 73 6.79 5.74 -10.50
CA VAL A 73 5.55 6.54 -10.55
C VAL A 73 5.79 7.85 -11.30
N PHE A 74 6.88 8.56 -11.01
CA PHE A 74 7.22 9.80 -11.73
C PHE A 74 7.54 9.56 -13.20
N ARG A 75 8.15 8.43 -13.55
CA ARG A 75 8.39 8.04 -14.94
C ARG A 75 7.08 7.83 -15.67
N LEU A 76 6.18 7.03 -15.11
CA LEU A 76 4.86 6.74 -15.70
C LEU A 76 4.01 8.00 -15.86
N ARG A 77 4.04 8.94 -14.90
CA ARG A 77 3.38 10.26 -15.05
C ARG A 77 3.81 11.01 -16.30
N ARG A 78 5.11 10.96 -16.63
CA ARG A 78 5.65 11.66 -17.80
C ARG A 78 5.28 10.97 -19.09
N GLU A 79 5.23 9.64 -19.06
CA GLU A 79 4.94 8.81 -20.24
C GLU A 79 3.45 8.77 -20.61
N HIS A 80 2.57 8.96 -19.63
CA HIS A 80 1.11 8.90 -19.80
C HIS A 80 0.40 10.19 -19.38
N PRO A 81 0.64 11.34 -20.06
CA PRO A 81 0.01 12.61 -19.72
C PRO A 81 -1.51 12.63 -19.90
N GLU A 82 -2.09 11.63 -20.56
CA GLU A 82 -3.53 11.45 -20.75
C GLU A 82 -4.29 11.03 -19.48
N ILE A 83 -3.60 10.55 -18.44
CA ILE A 83 -4.18 10.15 -17.15
C ILE A 83 -3.39 10.77 -16.00
N ALA A 84 -4.08 11.23 -14.95
CA ALA A 84 -3.41 11.67 -13.74
C ALA A 84 -2.97 10.44 -12.91
N ILE A 85 -1.68 10.32 -12.60
CA ILE A 85 -1.14 9.21 -11.80
C ILE A 85 -0.62 9.78 -10.47
N ARG A 86 -1.16 9.31 -9.35
CA ARG A 86 -0.81 9.77 -7.99
C ARG A 86 0.24 8.88 -7.34
N LEU A 87 1.06 9.52 -6.52
CA LEU A 87 2.17 8.93 -5.78
C LEU A 87 1.66 8.79 -4.36
N SER A 88 1.52 7.56 -3.93
CA SER A 88 1.03 7.23 -2.61
C SER A 88 1.68 5.95 -2.12
N VAL A 89 1.40 5.62 -0.87
CA VAL A 89 1.72 4.37 -0.22
C VAL A 89 0.57 3.99 0.70
N GLU A 90 0.46 2.69 0.95
CA GLU A 90 -0.29 2.18 2.09
C GLU A 90 0.68 1.95 3.24
N ALA A 91 0.46 2.72 4.31
CA ALA A 91 1.28 2.72 5.50
C ALA A 91 0.54 2.03 6.65
N ASP A 92 1.12 0.93 7.12
CA ASP A 92 0.69 0.30 8.37
C ASP A 92 0.82 1.27 9.53
N PHE A 93 -0.25 1.40 10.31
CA PHE A 93 -0.22 2.01 11.63
C PHE A 93 0.24 0.98 12.66
N ILE A 94 1.39 1.25 13.27
CA ILE A 94 1.98 0.42 14.32
C ILE A 94 2.17 1.30 15.56
N PRO A 95 1.43 1.05 16.66
CA PRO A 95 1.55 1.83 17.88
C PRO A 95 3.00 1.93 18.37
N GLY A 96 3.44 3.15 18.67
CA GLY A 96 4.80 3.43 19.15
C GLY A 96 5.86 3.60 18.06
N HIS A 97 5.53 3.40 16.78
CA HIS A 97 6.45 3.62 15.66
C HIS A 97 6.08 4.84 14.78
N GLU A 98 5.20 5.72 15.26
CA GLU A 98 4.69 6.87 14.50
C GLU A 98 5.78 7.87 14.11
N ALA A 99 6.80 8.04 14.97
CA ALA A 99 7.95 8.88 14.68
C ALA A 99 8.80 8.32 13.53
N THR A 100 8.99 6.99 13.50
CA THR A 100 9.68 6.29 12.41
C THR A 100 8.88 6.42 11.12
N LEU A 101 7.57 6.13 11.17
CA LEU A 101 6.68 6.28 10.02
C LEU A 101 6.72 7.71 9.47
N ARG A 102 6.61 8.73 10.34
CA ARG A 102 6.72 10.14 9.93
C ARG A 102 8.02 10.42 9.19
N SER A 103 9.16 9.95 9.70
CA SER A 103 10.46 10.16 9.05
C SER A 103 10.55 9.53 7.66
N ILE A 104 9.87 8.41 7.44
CA ILE A 104 9.78 7.74 6.13
C ILE A 104 8.88 8.55 5.20
N LEU A 105 7.71 8.97 5.69
CA LEU A 105 6.75 9.74 4.89
C LEU A 105 7.29 11.13 4.51
N ASP A 106 8.13 11.75 5.34
CA ASP A 106 8.76 13.04 5.05
C ASP A 106 9.81 12.98 3.90
N ARG A 107 10.18 11.78 3.41
CA ARG A 107 11.18 11.62 2.32
C ARG A 107 10.67 12.09 0.96
N TYR A 108 9.36 12.05 0.71
CA TYR A 108 8.78 12.29 -0.62
C TYR A 108 7.50 13.13 -0.55
N PRO A 109 7.17 13.87 -1.63
CA PRO A 109 5.95 14.65 -1.72
C PRO A 109 4.76 13.76 -2.12
N TRP A 110 4.30 12.90 -1.23
CA TRP A 110 3.12 12.05 -1.44
C TRP A 110 1.89 12.89 -1.80
N ASP A 111 1.12 12.48 -2.82
CA ASP A 111 -0.18 13.10 -3.11
C ASP A 111 -1.22 12.73 -2.04
N TYR A 112 -1.14 11.49 -1.55
CA TYR A 112 -1.89 10.99 -0.41
C TYR A 112 -1.11 9.82 0.23
N VAL A 113 -1.54 9.43 1.43
CA VAL A 113 -1.05 8.24 2.14
C VAL A 113 -2.28 7.53 2.67
N LEU A 114 -2.41 6.22 2.40
CA LEU A 114 -3.40 5.39 3.07
C LEU A 114 -2.81 4.95 4.41
N GLY A 115 -3.59 5.08 5.47
CA GLY A 115 -3.25 4.53 6.79
C GLY A 115 -4.10 3.29 7.02
N SER A 116 -3.45 2.16 7.22
CA SER A 116 -4.13 0.87 7.39
C SER A 116 -3.67 0.18 8.67
N VAL A 117 -4.53 -0.64 9.25
CA VAL A 117 -4.17 -1.50 10.38
C VAL A 117 -4.27 -2.93 9.85
N HIS A 118 -3.13 -3.58 9.66
CA HIS A 118 -3.07 -5.01 9.30
C HIS A 118 -2.61 -5.87 10.48
N PHE A 119 -2.12 -5.26 11.56
CA PHE A 119 -1.53 -5.95 12.70
C PHE A 119 -2.23 -5.58 14.01
N VAL A 120 -2.61 -6.60 14.79
CA VAL A 120 -2.99 -6.48 16.20
C VAL A 120 -2.00 -7.31 17.00
N ASP A 121 -1.26 -6.72 17.94
CA ASP A 121 -0.22 -7.41 18.72
C ASP A 121 0.78 -8.22 17.86
N ALA A 122 1.18 -7.66 16.71
CA ALA A 122 2.03 -8.27 15.68
C ALA A 122 1.42 -9.47 14.92
N TRP A 123 0.17 -9.81 15.16
CA TRP A 123 -0.57 -10.78 14.35
C TRP A 123 -1.18 -10.10 13.12
N GLY A 124 -0.81 -10.57 11.92
CA GLY A 124 -1.37 -10.13 10.64
C GLY A 124 -2.81 -10.61 10.49
N MET A 125 -3.77 -9.80 10.93
CA MET A 125 -5.16 -10.22 11.15
C MET A 125 -5.96 -10.44 9.86
N ASP A 126 -5.50 -9.90 8.74
CA ASP A 126 -6.13 -9.99 7.43
C ASP A 126 -5.33 -10.86 6.44
N ASP A 127 -4.19 -11.40 6.89
CA ASP A 127 -3.42 -12.36 6.13
C ASP A 127 -4.10 -13.75 6.18
N SER A 128 -4.45 -14.26 5.00
CA SER A 128 -5.05 -15.57 4.83
C SER A 128 -4.26 -16.73 5.45
N ARG A 129 -2.94 -16.59 5.62
CA ARG A 129 -2.07 -17.58 6.29
C ARG A 129 -2.39 -17.71 7.78
N TYR A 130 -2.94 -16.68 8.41
CA TYR A 130 -3.22 -16.62 9.84
C TYR A 130 -4.71 -16.54 10.18
N ILE A 131 -5.60 -16.78 9.21
CA ILE A 131 -7.05 -16.71 9.44
C ILE A 131 -7.56 -17.67 10.52
N ALA A 132 -6.89 -18.81 10.70
CA ALA A 132 -7.26 -19.78 11.75
C ALA A 132 -7.01 -19.25 13.17
N THR A 133 -6.16 -18.23 13.33
CA THR A 133 -5.86 -17.63 14.63
C THR A 133 -7.09 -16.95 15.24
N TYR A 134 -8.08 -16.54 14.44
CA TYR A 134 -9.36 -16.05 14.97
C TYR A 134 -10.05 -17.05 15.92
N ASP A 135 -9.85 -18.36 15.74
CA ASP A 135 -10.43 -19.39 16.63
C ASP A 135 -9.79 -19.38 18.03
N GLU A 136 -8.62 -18.75 18.18
CA GLU A 136 -7.91 -18.60 19.46
C GLU A 136 -8.30 -17.31 20.20
N TRP A 137 -8.99 -16.40 19.53
CA TRP A 137 -9.40 -15.10 20.06
C TRP A 137 -10.83 -15.13 20.61
N ASP A 138 -11.06 -14.41 21.70
CA ASP A 138 -12.39 -13.87 21.98
C ASP A 138 -12.63 -12.68 21.04
N ILE A 139 -13.70 -12.75 20.24
CA ILE A 139 -13.97 -11.75 19.20
C ILE A 139 -14.32 -10.38 19.78
N ASP A 140 -14.96 -10.32 20.95
CA ASP A 140 -15.28 -9.05 21.60
C ASP A 140 -13.99 -8.42 22.15
N GLU A 141 -13.10 -9.21 22.75
CA GLU A 141 -11.78 -8.75 23.20
C GLU A 141 -10.90 -8.27 22.03
N LEU A 142 -10.88 -9.00 20.91
CA LEU A 142 -10.14 -8.62 19.71
C LEU A 142 -10.69 -7.31 19.12
N TYR A 143 -12.01 -7.15 19.10
CA TYR A 143 -12.65 -5.91 18.66
C TYR A 143 -12.24 -4.73 19.53
N GLU A 144 -12.31 -4.88 20.87
CA GLU A 144 -11.85 -3.84 21.80
C GLU A 144 -10.37 -3.50 21.58
N ARG A 145 -9.49 -4.52 21.47
CA ARG A 145 -8.07 -4.31 21.20
C ARG A 145 -7.80 -3.53 19.92
N TYR A 146 -8.51 -3.85 18.83
CA TYR A 146 -8.35 -3.15 17.56
C TYR A 146 -8.69 -1.65 17.66
N PHE A 147 -9.74 -1.29 18.42
CA PHE A 147 -10.16 0.10 18.58
C PHE A 147 -9.37 0.88 19.65
N ASP A 148 -8.58 0.19 20.48
CA ASP A 148 -7.69 0.77 21.48
C ASP A 148 -6.27 1.07 20.96
N LEU A 149 -5.98 0.75 19.68
CA LEU A 149 -4.70 1.02 19.01
C LEU A 149 -4.37 2.53 18.91
#